data_AF-A0A1G4B9I5-F1
#
_entry.id   AF-A0A1G4B9I5-F1
#
_cell.length_a   1.000
_cell.length_b   1.000
_cell.length_c   1.000
_cell.angle_alpha   90.00
_cell.angle_beta   90.00
_cell.angle_gamma   90.00
#
_symmetry.space_group_name_H-M   'P 1'
#
loop_
_entity.id
_entity.type
_entity.pdbx_description
1 polymer ?
#
loop_
_entity_poly.entity_id
_entity_poly.type
_entity_poly.pdbx_seq_one_letter_code
_entity_poly.pdbx_strand_id
1 'polypeptide(L)' 'MRTGSAPIGYKSDYAVYEIEEYCCRGEIDAGRCRASNPWFKKTCPTAYSFAFDDRDATFTCILSNMTIHFDCVDSVAR' A
#
# COMPACT_ATOMS: atom_id res chain seq x y z
N MET A 1 7.91 -4.06 -24.20
CA MET A 1 8.56 -3.73 -22.91
C MET A 1 9.12 -2.33 -23.01
N ARG A 2 8.68 -1.38 -22.17
CA ARG A 2 9.34 -0.06 -22.09
C ARG A 2 10.70 -0.26 -21.43
N THR A 3 11.76 -0.40 -22.23
CA THR A 3 13.15 -0.34 -21.76
C THR A 3 13.55 1.13 -21.66
N GLY A 4 13.04 1.81 -20.63
CA GLY A 4 13.47 3.15 -20.25
C GLY A 4 13.88 3.13 -18.78
N SER A 5 14.72 4.07 -18.36
CA SER A 5 15.17 4.22 -16.96
C SER A 5 14.06 4.63 -15.97
N ALA A 6 12.80 4.72 -16.42
CA ALA A 6 11.68 5.09 -15.58
C ALA A 6 11.33 3.96 -14.58
N PRO A 7 11.04 4.28 -13.31
CA PRO A 7 10.52 3.32 -12.36
C PRO A 7 9.24 2.64 -12.89
N ILE A 8 9.19 1.32 -12.85
CA ILE A 8 8.02 0.50 -13.26
C ILE A 8 7.17 0.04 -12.06
N GLY A 9 7.53 0.48 -10.85
CA GLY A 9 6.87 0.13 -9.60
C GLY A 9 7.63 0.69 -8.39
N TYR A 10 6.97 0.66 -7.23
CA TYR A 10 7.51 1.14 -5.96
C TYR A 10 7.45 0.03 -4.92
N LYS A 11 8.57 -0.23 -4.24
CA LYS A 11 8.62 -1.18 -3.13
C LYS A 11 8.06 -0.52 -1.86
N SER A 12 7.34 -1.28 -1.06
CA SER A 12 6.99 -0.88 0.31
C SER A 12 8.22 -0.92 1.22
N ASP A 13 8.15 -0.24 2.36
CA ASP A 13 9.23 -0.23 3.36
C ASP A 13 9.55 -1.66 3.86
N TYR A 14 8.51 -2.50 4.01
CA TYR A 14 8.66 -3.94 4.26
C TYR A 14 9.61 -4.60 3.25
N ALA A 15 9.36 -4.40 1.96
CA ALA A 15 10.11 -5.02 0.88
C ALA A 15 11.49 -4.40 0.61
N VAL A 16 11.83 -3.31 1.31
CA VAL A 16 13.14 -2.65 1.23
C VAL A 16 13.99 -2.99 2.45
N TYR A 17 13.41 -2.91 3.64
CA TYR A 17 14.16 -3.00 4.89
C TYR A 17 14.12 -4.39 5.52
N GLU A 18 13.04 -5.14 5.34
CA GLU A 18 12.89 -6.52 5.83
C GLU A 18 13.15 -6.69 7.36
N ILE A 19 12.98 -5.63 8.15
CA ILE A 19 13.10 -5.66 9.62
C ILE A 19 11.72 -5.72 10.29
N GLU A 20 11.66 -6.34 11.46
CA GLU A 20 10.41 -6.66 12.16
C GLU A 20 9.47 -5.46 12.31
N GLU A 21 10.00 -4.26 12.60
CA GLU A 21 9.22 -3.04 12.80
C GLU A 21 8.49 -2.57 11.55
N TYR A 22 9.02 -2.82 10.34
CA TYR A 22 8.32 -2.55 9.08
C TYR A 22 7.52 -3.75 8.57
N CYS A 23 7.84 -4.96 9.07
CA CYS A 23 7.12 -6.18 8.74
C CYS A 23 5.88 -6.40 9.59
N CYS A 24 5.76 -5.73 10.74
CA CYS A 24 4.76 -6.03 11.76
C CYS A 24 4.75 -7.53 12.14
N ARG A 25 5.93 -8.16 12.25
CA ARG A 25 6.06 -9.59 12.56
C ARG A 25 6.62 -9.81 13.97
N GLY A 26 6.38 -11.00 14.51
CA GLY A 26 6.82 -11.36 15.87
C GLY A 26 5.93 -10.74 16.94
N GLU A 27 6.54 -10.32 18.05
CA GLU A 27 5.84 -9.67 19.17
C GLU A 27 5.74 -8.15 18.99
N ILE A 28 5.41 -7.72 17.77
CA ILE A 28 5.21 -6.31 17.42
C ILE A 28 3.72 -6.06 17.27
N ASP A 29 3.17 -5.27 18.18
CA ASP A 29 1.79 -4.78 18.11
C ASP A 29 1.67 -3.56 17.18
N ALA A 30 0.43 -3.09 16.98
CA ALA A 30 0.17 -1.90 16.17
C ALA A 30 0.82 -0.61 16.71
N GLY A 31 1.15 -0.54 18.00
CA GLY A 31 1.84 0.60 18.61
C GLY A 31 3.35 0.62 18.34
N ARG A 32 3.94 -0.56 18.11
CA ARG A 32 5.36 -0.74 17.79
C ARG A 32 5.63 -0.95 16.30
N CYS A 33 4.61 -1.29 15.52
CA CYS A 33 4.78 -1.41 14.08
C CYS A 33 4.88 -0.04 13.43
N ARG A 34 5.94 0.15 12.65
CA ARG A 34 6.21 1.40 11.96
C ARG A 34 5.39 1.45 10.67
N ALA A 35 4.63 2.53 10.53
CA ALA A 35 3.95 2.83 9.28
C ALA A 35 4.97 2.93 8.13
N SER A 36 4.58 2.43 6.96
CA SER A 36 5.33 2.60 5.72
C SER A 36 5.48 4.08 5.35
N ASN A 37 6.30 4.36 4.34
CA ASN A 37 6.37 5.66 3.70
C ASN A 37 4.97 6.28 3.48
N PRO A 38 4.70 7.47 4.03
CA PRO A 38 3.36 8.09 4.01
C PRO A 38 2.86 8.40 2.59
N TRP A 39 3.75 8.38 1.59
CA TRP A 39 3.40 8.55 0.20
C TRP A 39 2.33 7.55 -0.27
N PHE A 40 2.39 6.28 0.15
CA PHE A 40 1.41 5.27 -0.27
C PHE A 40 -0.02 5.64 0.17
N LYS A 41 -0.18 6.04 1.43
CA LYS A 41 -1.50 6.46 1.96
C LYS A 41 -1.96 7.76 1.33
N LYS A 42 -1.04 8.70 1.08
CA LYS A 42 -1.37 9.97 0.42
C LYS A 42 -1.87 9.76 -1.01
N THR A 43 -1.26 8.84 -1.76
CA THR A 43 -1.60 8.57 -3.16
C THR A 43 -2.86 7.70 -3.27
N CYS A 44 -3.03 6.72 -2.38
CA CYS A 44 -4.17 5.82 -2.34
C CYS A 44 -4.81 5.80 -0.93
N PRO A 45 -5.66 6.80 -0.57
CA PRO A 45 -6.16 6.96 0.80
C PRO A 45 -6.98 5.78 1.33
N THR A 46 -7.67 5.08 0.44
CA THR A 46 -8.51 3.92 0.75
C THR A 46 -7.75 2.59 0.66
N ALA A 47 -6.48 2.58 0.23
CA ALA A 47 -5.70 1.36 0.19
C ALA A 47 -4.93 1.15 1.49
N TYR A 48 -4.60 -0.11 1.80
CA TYR A 48 -3.65 -0.44 2.85
C TYR A 48 -2.27 0.08 2.48
N SER A 49 -1.72 0.96 3.30
CA SER A 49 -0.37 1.48 3.15
C SER A 49 0.68 0.72 3.98
N PHE A 50 0.26 0.07 5.06
CA PHE A 50 1.07 -0.81 5.92
C PHE A 50 0.15 -1.84 6.61
N ALA A 51 0.70 -2.78 7.39
CA ALA A 51 -0.07 -3.95 7.84
C ALA A 51 -1.20 -3.63 8.84
N PHE A 52 -1.13 -2.53 9.60
CA PHE A 52 -2.18 -2.14 10.56
C PHE A 52 -2.99 -0.91 10.10
N ASP A 53 -3.12 -0.70 8.79
CA ASP A 53 -3.87 0.43 8.20
C ASP A 53 -5.38 0.17 8.08
N ASP A 54 -5.99 -0.46 9.09
CA ASP A 54 -7.39 -0.94 8.99
C ASP A 54 -8.44 0.18 8.98
N ARG A 55 -8.13 1.35 9.55
CA ARG A 55 -9.13 2.42 9.81
C ARG A 55 -9.85 2.90 8.54
N ASP A 56 -9.09 3.15 7.48
CA ASP A 56 -9.61 3.72 6.23
C ASP A 56 -9.50 2.75 5.04
N ALA A 57 -8.89 1.57 5.24
CA ALA A 57 -8.65 0.60 4.18
C ALA A 57 -9.44 -0.72 4.30
N THR A 58 -10.18 -0.91 5.40
CA THR A 58 -11.05 -2.08 5.55
C THR A 58 -12.39 -1.82 4.89
N PHE A 59 -12.76 -2.67 3.94
CA PHE A 59 -14.08 -2.65 3.30
C PHE A 59 -14.80 -3.97 3.54
N THR A 60 -16.05 -3.90 3.97
CA THR A 60 -16.92 -5.06 4.15
C THR A 60 -18.24 -4.82 3.42
N CYS A 61 -18.67 -5.79 2.61
CA CYS A 61 -20.00 -5.79 2.02
C CYS A 61 -20.55 -7.22 1.91
N ILE A 62 -21.88 -7.35 1.85
CA ILE A 62 -22.52 -8.63 1.55
C ILE A 62 -22.39 -8.83 0.04
N LEU A 63 -21.40 -9.61 -0.39
CA LEU A 63 -21.06 -9.73 -1.81
C LEU A 63 -22.13 -10.50 -2.58
N SER A 64 -22.66 -9.88 -3.63
CA SER A 64 -23.32 -10.59 -4.72
C SER A 64 -22.41 -10.69 -5.96
N ASN A 65 -21.58 -9.67 -6.24
CA ASN A 65 -20.60 -9.62 -7.32
C ASN A 65 -19.43 -8.67 -6.96
N MET A 66 -18.25 -8.90 -7.56
CA MET A 66 -17.05 -8.04 -7.43
C MET A 66 -16.46 -7.75 -8.81
N THR A 67 -16.06 -6.50 -9.04
CA THR A 67 -15.36 -6.08 -10.25
C THR A 67 -14.02 -5.46 -9.87
N ILE A 68 -12.93 -5.97 -10.46
CA ILE A 68 -11.59 -5.40 -10.32
C ILE A 68 -11.28 -4.65 -11.61
N HIS A 69 -10.98 -3.36 -11.49
CA HIS A 69 -10.71 -2.49 -12.63
C HIS A 69 -9.28 -1.97 -12.55
N PHE A 70 -8.53 -2.07 -13.65
CA PHE A 70 -7.20 -1.50 -13.78
C PHE A 70 -7.29 -0.30 -14.71
N ASP A 71 -7.07 0.90 -14.16
CA ASP A 71 -7.06 2.12 -14.93
C ASP A 71 -5.72 2.82 -14.81
N CYS A 72 -5.28 3.43 -15.91
CA CYS A 72 -4.15 4.33 -15.93
C CYS A 72 -4.72 5.72 -16.05
N VAL A 73 -4.94 6.41 -14.93
CA VAL A 73 -5.04 7.87 -14.99
C VAL A 73 -3.67 8.38 -15.41
N ASP A 74 -3.56 8.88 -16.63
CA ASP A 74 -2.38 9.65 -17.05
C ASP A 74 -2.10 10.66 -15.94
N SER A 75 -1.00 10.45 -15.21
CA SER A 75 -0.67 11.25 -14.02
C SER A 75 -0.14 12.63 -14.42
N VAL A 76 -0.57 13.15 -15.57
CA VAL A 76 -0.22 14.43 -16.18
C VAL A 76 -1.48 15.29 -16.25
N ALA A 77 -2.08 15.58 -15.10
CA ALA A 77 -3.03 16.67 -14.95
C ALA A 77 -3.15 17.08 -13.48
N ARG A 78 -2.06 17.64 -12.92
CA ARG A 78 -2.05 18.81 -12.03
C ARG A 78 -0.62 19.16 -11.62
#